data_AF-A0A1I4EFU5-F1
#
_entry.id   AF-A0A1I4EFU5-F1
#
_cell.length_a   1.000
_cell.length_b   1.000
_cell.length_c   1.000
_cell.angle_alpha   90.00
_cell.angle_beta   90.00
_cell.angle_gamma   90.00
#
_symmetry.space_group_name_H-M   'P 1'
#
loop_
_entity.id
_entity.type
_entity.pdbx_description
1 polymer ?
#
loop_
_entity_poly.entity_id
_entity_poly.type
_entity_poly.pdbx_seq_one_letter_code
_entity_poly.pdbx_strand_id
1 'polypeptide(L)' 'MAAEVERRIDAGTYPAGERLPGLVALSTEFGVAVSTIQKALAHLKTQGVVRVELGLGTWPVPPADRG' A
#
# COMPACT_ATOMS: atom_id res chain seq x y z
N MET A 1 5.80 1.34 9.82
CA MET A 1 5.43 1.67 8.43
C MET A 1 4.30 0.83 7.88
N ALA A 2 4.40 -0.51 7.80
CA ALA A 2 3.32 -1.34 7.26
C ALA A 2 1.94 -1.08 7.90
N ALA A 3 1.87 -1.08 9.23
CA ALA A 3 0.64 -0.80 9.97
C ALA A 3 0.04 0.60 9.70
N GLU A 4 0.87 1.60 9.40
CA GLU A 4 0.37 2.95 9.10
C GLU A 4 -0.22 3.03 7.68
N VAL A 5 0.43 2.37 6.72
CA VAL A 5 -0.10 2.25 5.35
C VAL A 5 -1.41 1.47 5.36
N GLU A 6 -1.49 0.38 6.12
CA GLU A 6 -2.71 -0.39 6.32
C GLU A 6 -3.83 0.44 6.95
N ARG A 7 -3.55 1.20 8.03
CA ARG A 7 -4.54 2.10 8.62
C ARG A 7 -5.10 3.11 7.62
N ARG A 8 -4.28 3.66 6.73
CA ARG A 8 -4.74 4.60 5.70
C ARG A 8 -5.60 3.93 4.63
N ILE A 9 -5.26 2.69 4.25
CA ILE A 9 -6.09 1.87 3.38
C ILE A 9 -7.45 1.61 4.05
N ASP A 10 -7.45 1.20 5.31
CA ASP A 10 -8.66 0.91 6.08
C ASP A 10 -9.49 2.18 6.35
N ALA A 11 -8.85 3.32 6.52
CA ALA A 11 -9.50 4.63 6.63
C ALA A 11 -10.06 5.16 5.30
N GLY A 12 -9.84 4.46 4.17
CA GLY A 12 -10.30 4.88 2.86
C GLY A 12 -9.51 6.06 2.27
N THR A 13 -8.34 6.39 2.82
CA THR A 13 -7.44 7.40 2.23
C THR A 13 -6.94 6.95 0.86
N TYR A 14 -6.78 5.64 0.67
CA TYR A 14 -6.47 5.02 -0.61
C TYR A 14 -7.65 4.15 -1.04
N PRO A 15 -8.50 4.62 -1.97
CA PRO A 15 -9.70 3.90 -2.38
C PRO A 15 -9.38 2.53 -2.98
N ALA A 16 -10.19 1.54 -2.66
CA ALA A 16 -10.16 0.24 -3.31
C ALA A 16 -10.37 0.41 -4.82
N GLY A 17 -9.47 -0.15 -5.63
CA GLY A 17 -9.51 -0.05 -7.09
C GLY A 17 -8.74 1.15 -7.67
N GLU A 18 -8.28 2.10 -6.85
CA GLU A 18 -7.33 3.11 -7.30
C GLU A 18 -5.89 2.67 -7.06
N ARG A 19 -4.98 3.08 -7.93
CA ARG A 19 -3.57 2.73 -7.80
C ARG A 19 -2.95 3.53 -6.66
N LEU A 20 -2.26 2.85 -5.75
CA LEU A 20 -1.45 3.52 -4.73
C LEU A 20 -0.43 4.46 -5.39
N PRO A 21 -0.09 5.58 -4.73
CA PRO A 21 1.04 6.39 -5.12
C PRO A 21 2.29 5.52 -5.25
N GLY A 22 3.16 5.85 -6.21
CA GLY A 22 4.40 5.09 -6.42
C GLY A 22 5.30 5.13 -5.17
N LEU A 23 6.28 4.22 -5.10
CA LEU A 23 7.19 4.10 -3.96
C LEU A 23 7.87 5.42 -3.56
N VAL A 24 8.25 6.24 -4.55
CA VAL A 24 8.87 7.56 -4.35
C VAL A 24 7.86 8.55 -3.76
N ALA A 25 6.64 8.59 -4.29
CA ALA A 25 5.60 9.49 -3.78
C ALA A 25 5.21 9.14 -2.33
N LEU A 26 5.03 7.85 -2.04
CA LEU A 26 4.81 7.37 -0.67
C LEU A 26 6.00 7.70 0.23
N SER A 27 7.23 7.51 -0.25
CA SER A 27 8.44 7.87 0.50
C SER A 27 8.45 9.35 0.88
N THR A 28 8.11 10.24 -0.06
CA THR A 28 7.98 11.68 0.19
C THR A 28 6.83 12.00 1.14
N GLU A 29 5.67 11.37 0.97
CA GLU A 29 4.47 11.60 1.78
C GLU A 29 4.67 11.18 3.25
N PHE A 30 5.30 10.03 3.47
CA PHE A 30 5.58 9.50 4.81
C PHE A 30 6.91 10.00 5.39
N GLY A 31 7.74 10.69 4.61
CA GLY A 31 9.06 11.16 5.04
C GLY A 31 10.04 10.03 5.39
N VAL A 32 9.87 8.84 4.79
CA VAL A 32 10.72 7.67 5.05
C VAL A 32 11.47 7.24 3.80
N ALA A 33 12.55 6.47 3.96
CA ALA A 33 13.26 5.92 2.81
C ALA A 33 12.36 5.02 1.95
N VAL A 34 12.56 5.08 0.62
CA VAL A 34 11.88 4.23 -0.39
C VAL A 34 11.97 2.74 -0.03
N SER A 35 13.12 2.29 0.47
CA SER A 35 13.32 0.90 0.91
C SER A 35 12.41 0.49 2.08
N THR A 36 12.00 1.44 2.93
CA THR A 36 11.07 1.21 4.04
C THR A 36 9.65 1.06 3.52
N ILE A 37 9.23 1.90 2.57
CA ILE A 37 7.94 1.76 1.88
C ILE A 37 7.90 0.42 1.13
N GLN A 38 8.96 0.09 0.40
CA GLN A 38 9.03 -1.17 -0.35
C GLN A 38 8.89 -2.39 0.57
N LYS A 39 9.59 -2.41 1.71
CA LYS A 39 9.43 -3.48 2.72
C LYS A 39 8.03 -3.51 3.30
N ALA A 40 7.43 -2.34 3.57
CA ALA A 40 6.06 -2.24 4.07
C ALA A 40 5.05 -2.80 3.06
N LEU A 41 5.09 -2.37 1.80
CA LEU A 41 4.21 -2.87 0.75
C LEU A 41 4.43 -4.36 0.48
N ALA A 42 5.68 -4.84 0.52
CA ALA A 42 5.97 -6.27 0.40
C ALA A 42 5.33 -7.08 1.54
N HIS A 43 5.41 -6.59 2.77
CA HIS A 43 4.75 -7.22 3.91
C HIS A 43 3.23 -7.20 3.77
N LEU A 44 2.65 -6.04 3.43
CA LEU A 44 1.21 -5.90 3.20
C LEU A 44 0.71 -6.78 2.05
N LYS A 45 1.54 -6.99 1.02
CA LYS A 45 1.23 -7.92 -0.07
C LYS A 45 1.11 -9.35 0.45
N THR A 46 2.00 -9.78 1.34
CA THR A 46 1.91 -11.13 1.96
C THR A 46 0.71 -11.29 2.87
N GLN A 47 0.19 -10.19 3.44
CA GLN A 47 -1.01 -10.17 4.28
C GLN A 47 -2.30 -10.01 3.46
N GLY A 48 -2.22 -9.88 2.13
CA GLY A 48 -3.39 -9.65 1.28
C GLY A 48 -3.98 -8.24 1.36
N VAL A 49 -3.29 -7.29 2.01
CA VAL A 49 -3.73 -5.90 2.20
C VAL A 49 -3.49 -5.06 0.94
N VAL A 50 -2.52 -5.43 0.11
CA VAL A 50 -2.27 -4.80 -1.20
C VAL A 50 -2.05 -5.87 -2.27
N ARG A 51 -2.47 -5.58 -3.50
CA ARG A 51 -2.14 -6.38 -4.69
C ARG A 51 -1.17 -5.64 -5.58
N VAL A 52 -0.17 -6.35 -6.07
CA VAL A 52 0.78 -5.83 -7.06
C VAL A 52 0.47 -6.49 -8.39
N GLU A 53 0.08 -5.71 -9.40
CA GLU A 53 0.04 -6.17 -10.79
C GLU A 53 1.31 -5.73 -11.49
N LEU A 54 2.05 -6.70 -12.03
CA LEU A 54 3.29 -6.45 -12.76
C LEU A 54 3.05 -5.46 -13.90
N GLY A 55 3.87 -4.40 -13.93
CA GLY A 55 3.84 -3.38 -14.98
C GLY A 55 2.77 -2.30 -14.81
N LEU A 56 1.77 -2.52 -13.96
CA LEU A 56 0.64 -1.61 -13.83
C LEU A 56 0.66 -0.84 -12.49
N GLY A 57 1.11 -1.46 -11.38
CA GLY A 57 1.24 -0.77 -10.08
C GLY A 57 0.95 -1.59 -8.83
N THR A 58 0.52 -0.90 -7.77
CA THR A 58 0.04 -1.51 -6.52
C THR A 58 -1.34 -0.97 -6.20
N TRP A 59 -2.28 -1.84 -5.83
CA TRP A 59 -3.64 -1.49 -5.45
C TRP A 59 -3.90 -1.87 -4.00
N PRO A 60 -4.61 -1.03 -3.24
CA PRO A 60 -5.07 -1.39 -1.91
C PRO A 60 -6.22 -2.39 -2.00
N VAL A 61 -6.22 -3.36 -1.08
CA VAL A 61 -7.33 -4.31 -0.87
C VAL A 61 -8.02 -3.89 0.43
N PRO A 62 -9.26 -3.40 0.38
CA PRO A 62 -9.99 -3.00 1.57
C PRO A 62 -10.28 -4.22 2.45
N PRO A 63 -10.42 -4.05 3.78
CA PRO A 63 -10.65 -5.17 4.69
C PRO A 63 -11.93 -5.95 4.37
N ALA A 64 -12.94 -5.33 3.74
CA ALA A 64 -14.13 -6.02 3.26
C ALA A 64 -13.88 -7.06 2.15
N ASP A 65 -12.79 -6.90 1.38
CA ASP A 65 -12.40 -7.78 0.26
C ASP A 65 -11.28 -8.76 0.66
N ARG A 66 -10.76 -8.67 1.89
CA ARG A 66 -9.78 -9.61 2.47
C ARG A 66 -10.55 -10.83 2.99
N GLY A 67 -10.60 -11.89 2.19
CA GLY A 67 -11.27 -13.16 2.52
C GLY A 67 -10.64 -13.93 3.67
#